data_AF-A0A8T4YDI6-F1
#
_entry.id   AF-A0A8T4YDI6-F1
#
_cell.length_a   1.000
_cell.length_b   1.000
_cell.length_c   1.000
_cell.angle_alpha   90.00
_cell.angle_beta   90.00
_cell.angle_gamma   90.00
#
_symmetry.space_group_name_H-M   'P 1'
#
loop_
_entity.id
_entity.type
_entity.pdbx_description
1 polymer ?
#
loop_
_entity_poly.entity_id
_entity_poly.type
_entity_poly.pdbx_seq_one_letter_code
_entity_poly.pdbx_strand_id
1 'polypeptide(L)'
;MPKPKKQSMVTTTSKIKKKQRDELLASFGVREFFVEGNITIDKRTCKGVECKLCIKACPTNALFWRTGEVGIVEELCVYCGACVLNCIVDNCIIVVRKRENGETETFSKPKAFIMLAHSISAKKRHERVKAAFPTLERILKM
;
A
#
# COMPACT_ATOMS: atom_id res chain seq x y z
N MET A 1 29.64 39.34 3.46
CA MET A 1 28.36 38.65 3.76
C MET A 1 28.40 37.22 3.23
N PRO A 2 28.78 36.23 4.06
CA PRO A 2 28.68 34.82 3.71
C PRO A 2 27.28 34.28 4.05
N LYS A 3 26.63 33.61 3.09
CA LYS A 3 25.32 32.96 3.24
C LYS A 3 25.40 31.82 4.27
N PRO A 4 24.43 31.69 5.20
CA PRO A 4 24.45 30.60 6.16
C PRO A 4 24.00 29.29 5.51
N LYS A 5 24.79 28.24 5.73
CA LYS A 5 24.58 26.86 5.28
C LYS A 5 23.35 26.27 6.00
N LYS A 6 22.31 25.87 5.26
CA LYS A 6 21.25 25.00 5.79
C LYS A 6 21.70 23.55 5.75
N GLN A 7 22.22 23.07 6.87
CA GLN A 7 22.34 21.64 7.16
C GLN A 7 21.68 21.35 8.51
N SER A 8 21.10 20.15 8.61
CA SER A 8 20.37 19.55 9.74
C SER A 8 18.88 19.89 9.83
N MET A 9 18.00 18.87 9.80
CA MET A 9 16.62 18.81 10.36
C MET A 9 15.72 17.64 9.85
N VAL A 10 16.20 16.72 8.99
CA VAL A 10 15.31 15.74 8.29
C VAL A 10 15.18 14.37 9.01
N THR A 11 16.03 14.03 9.98
CA THR A 11 16.19 12.63 10.42
C THR A 11 15.44 12.21 11.69
N THR A 12 15.03 13.15 12.55
CA THR A 12 14.43 12.84 13.86
C THR A 12 12.89 12.74 13.79
N THR A 13 12.27 13.60 12.98
CA THR A 13 10.80 13.72 12.87
C THR A 13 10.15 12.54 12.16
N SER A 14 10.83 11.94 11.18
CA SER A 14 10.33 10.81 10.39
C SER A 14 10.27 9.50 11.18
N LYS A 15 11.26 9.25 12.05
CA LYS A 15 11.33 8.04 12.89
C LYS A 15 10.25 8.03 13.98
N ILE A 16 9.97 9.19 14.59
CA ILE A 16 8.93 9.35 15.61
C ILE A 16 7.54 9.10 14.99
N LYS A 17 7.27 9.70 13.81
CA LYS A 17 6.02 9.48 13.07
C LYS A 17 5.79 8.01 12.71
N LYS A 18 6.85 7.28 12.34
CA LYS A 18 6.75 5.85 12.01
C LYS A 18 6.39 5.00 13.23
N LYS A 19 7.04 5.22 14.38
CA LYS A 19 6.74 4.46 15.61
C LYS A 19 5.30 4.69 16.10
N GLN A 20 4.84 5.94 16.09
CA GLN A 20 3.47 6.30 16.48
C GLN A 20 2.43 5.68 15.54
N ARG A 21 2.73 5.61 14.25
CA ARG A 21 1.90 4.95 13.24
C ARG A 21 1.82 3.44 13.47
N ASP A 22 2.95 2.78 13.74
CA ASP A 22 2.98 1.34 14.00
C ASP A 22 2.15 0.98 15.24
N GLU A 23 2.24 1.78 16.31
CA GLU A 23 1.41 1.62 17.52
C GLU A 23 -0.08 1.82 17.22
N LEU A 24 -0.43 2.84 16.42
CA LEU A 24 -1.81 3.09 15.99
C LEU A 24 -2.38 1.91 15.20
N LEU A 25 -1.64 1.40 14.21
CA LEU A 25 -2.06 0.28 13.37
C LEU A 25 -2.17 -1.04 14.14
N ALA A 26 -1.27 -1.26 15.11
CA ALA A 26 -1.31 -2.42 16.00
C ALA A 26 -2.61 -2.46 16.82
N SER A 27 -3.12 -1.31 17.26
CA SER A 27 -4.43 -1.21 17.94
C SER A 27 -5.59 -1.69 17.05
N PHE A 28 -5.51 -1.44 15.73
CA PHE A 28 -6.48 -1.95 14.76
C PHE A 28 -6.24 -3.41 14.34
N GLY A 29 -5.22 -4.10 14.90
CA GLY A 29 -4.84 -5.46 14.49
C GLY A 29 -4.30 -5.55 13.06
N VAL A 30 -3.93 -4.42 12.47
CA VAL A 30 -3.43 -4.34 11.10
C VAL A 30 -1.91 -4.22 11.11
N ARG A 31 -1.24 -4.98 10.24
CA ARG A 31 0.21 -4.85 10.01
C ARG A 31 0.47 -4.24 8.65
N GLU A 32 1.28 -3.19 8.62
CA GLU A 32 1.79 -2.60 7.39
C GLU A 32 3.07 -3.33 6.95
N PHE A 33 3.16 -3.65 5.66
CA PHE A 33 4.30 -4.39 5.07
C PHE A 33 5.14 -3.52 4.13
N PHE A 34 4.89 -2.21 4.11
CA PHE A 34 5.50 -1.28 3.16
C PHE A 34 6.34 -0.26 3.92
N VAL A 35 7.50 0.09 3.35
CA VAL A 35 8.41 1.07 3.94
C VAL A 35 7.87 2.47 3.72
N GLU A 36 7.29 2.71 2.55
CA GLU A 36 6.75 3.99 2.09
C GLU A 36 5.56 3.72 1.15
N GLY A 37 4.66 4.70 1.03
CA GLY A 37 3.60 4.66 0.05
C GLY A 37 2.92 6.00 -0.15
N ASN A 38 2.12 6.09 -1.20
CA ASN A 38 1.31 7.24 -1.56
C ASN A 38 0.00 6.75 -2.22
N ILE A 39 -1.08 7.48 -1.99
CA ILE A 39 -2.37 7.30 -2.63
C ILE A 39 -2.81 8.63 -3.22
N THR A 40 -3.22 8.61 -4.48
CA THR A 40 -3.74 9.79 -5.18
C THR A 40 -5.12 9.47 -5.73
N ILE A 41 -6.06 10.40 -5.59
CA ILE A 41 -7.42 10.29 -6.10
C ILE A 41 -7.67 11.45 -7.06
N ASP A 42 -8.04 11.14 -8.31
CA ASP A 42 -8.43 12.13 -9.28
C ASP A 42 -9.86 12.61 -9.02
N LYS A 43 -9.96 13.85 -8.53
CA LYS A 43 -11.22 14.51 -8.18
C LYS A 43 -12.13 14.72 -9.40
N ARG A 44 -11.58 14.78 -10.62
CA ARG A 44 -12.36 15.03 -11.85
C ARG A 44 -13.14 13.79 -12.27
N THR A 45 -12.56 12.61 -12.08
CA THR A 45 -13.14 11.33 -12.48
C THR A 45 -13.89 10.64 -11.33
N CYS A 46 -13.57 10.99 -10.08
CA CYS A 46 -14.23 10.44 -8.89
C CYS A 46 -15.74 10.76 -8.86
N LYS A 47 -16.57 9.72 -8.77
CA LYS A 47 -18.04 9.82 -8.59
C LYS A 47 -18.46 9.76 -7.12
N GLY A 48 -17.60 10.27 -6.23
CA GLY A 48 -17.66 9.98 -4.80
C GLY A 48 -18.91 10.49 -4.06
N VAL A 49 -19.66 11.44 -4.61
CA VAL A 49 -20.90 11.97 -4.02
C VAL A 49 -21.94 10.84 -3.82
N GLU A 50 -22.03 9.94 -4.79
CA GLU A 50 -23.06 8.89 -4.86
C GLU A 50 -22.50 7.46 -4.64
N CYS A 51 -21.17 7.27 -4.77
CA CYS A 51 -20.56 5.93 -4.79
C CYS A 51 -20.04 5.47 -3.40
N LYS A 52 -19.07 6.19 -2.82
CA LYS A 52 -18.44 5.91 -1.51
C LYS A 52 -17.91 4.46 -1.31
N LEU A 53 -17.74 3.66 -2.37
CA LEU A 53 -17.31 2.25 -2.26
C LEU A 53 -15.90 2.10 -1.69
N CYS A 54 -14.95 2.95 -2.12
CA CYS A 54 -13.58 2.91 -1.61
C CYS A 54 -13.50 3.24 -0.10
N ILE A 55 -14.39 4.11 0.40
CA ILE A 55 -14.52 4.44 1.82
C ILE A 55 -14.98 3.21 2.60
N LYS A 56 -16.08 2.59 2.16
CA LYS A 56 -16.65 1.39 2.82
C LYS A 56 -15.69 0.19 2.80
N ALA A 57 -14.90 0.05 1.75
CA ALA A 57 -13.95 -1.05 1.60
C ALA A 57 -12.63 -0.84 2.35
N CYS A 58 -12.37 0.34 2.90
CA CYS A 58 -11.10 0.65 3.56
C CYS A 58 -11.02 -0.06 4.92
N PRO A 59 -10.10 -1.02 5.14
CA PRO A 59 -10.05 -1.80 6.37
C PRO A 59 -9.64 -0.98 7.61
N THR A 60 -8.96 0.15 7.40
CA THR A 60 -8.44 1.03 8.45
C THR A 60 -9.20 2.35 8.57
N ASN A 61 -10.30 2.51 7.82
CA ASN A 61 -11.07 3.76 7.75
C ASN A 61 -10.23 5.00 7.38
N ALA A 62 -9.15 4.81 6.61
CA ALA A 62 -8.26 5.89 6.18
C ALA A 62 -8.91 6.85 5.16
N LEU A 63 -9.99 6.43 4.51
CA LEU A 63 -10.71 7.22 3.51
C LEU A 63 -12.00 7.76 4.10
N PHE A 64 -12.31 9.02 3.85
CA PHE A 64 -13.53 9.68 4.34
C PHE A 64 -14.04 10.71 3.34
N TRP A 65 -15.30 11.14 3.51
CA TRP A 65 -15.89 12.18 2.65
C TRP A 65 -15.63 13.57 3.23
N ARG A 66 -15.13 14.51 2.42
CA ARG A 66 -14.92 15.92 2.78
C ARG A 66 -15.31 16.81 1.61
N THR A 67 -16.14 17.83 1.85
CA THR A 67 -16.43 18.97 0.94
C THR A 67 -16.28 18.67 -0.57
N GLY A 68 -17.00 17.67 -1.08
CA GLY A 68 -17.02 17.33 -2.51
C GLY A 68 -15.94 16.36 -3.01
N GLU A 69 -15.08 15.85 -2.13
CA GLU A 69 -14.01 14.92 -2.46
C GLU A 69 -13.78 13.84 -1.38
N VAL A 70 -12.93 12.86 -1.71
CA VAL A 70 -12.49 11.83 -0.76
C VAL A 70 -11.21 12.31 -0.09
N GLY A 71 -11.27 12.53 1.23
CA GLY A 71 -10.11 12.78 2.07
C GLY A 71 -9.38 11.49 2.43
N ILE A 72 -8.08 11.62 2.70
CA ILE A 72 -7.19 10.53 3.10
C ILE A 72 -6.53 10.92 4.42
N VAL A 73 -6.62 10.04 5.42
CA VAL A 73 -5.79 10.09 6.63
C VAL A 73 -4.55 9.23 6.36
N GLU A 74 -3.43 9.87 6.05
CA GLU A 74 -2.21 9.16 5.66
C GLU A 74 -1.79 8.17 6.74
N GLU A 75 -1.88 8.54 8.02
CA GLU A 75 -1.50 7.75 9.19
C GLU A 75 -2.22 6.39 9.30
N LEU A 76 -3.42 6.29 8.73
CA LEU A 76 -4.22 5.06 8.73
C LEU A 76 -4.09 4.26 7.43
N CYS A 77 -3.63 4.88 6.34
CA CYS A 77 -3.62 4.24 5.02
C CYS A 77 -2.44 3.28 4.88
N VAL A 78 -2.69 1.96 4.92
CA VAL A 78 -1.65 0.91 4.79
C VAL A 78 -1.35 0.49 3.35
N TYR A 79 -1.76 1.30 2.37
CA TYR A 79 -1.54 1.08 0.93
C TYR A 79 -1.95 -0.32 0.42
N CYS A 80 -3.02 -0.90 1.00
CA CYS A 80 -3.43 -2.28 0.72
C CYS A 80 -3.97 -2.49 -0.70
N GLY A 81 -4.55 -1.45 -1.30
CA GLY A 81 -5.13 -1.47 -2.64
C GLY A 81 -6.63 -1.75 -2.70
N ALA A 82 -7.30 -1.93 -1.55
CA ALA A 82 -8.76 -2.15 -1.50
C ALA A 82 -9.56 -1.05 -2.18
N CYS A 83 -9.10 0.20 -2.08
CA CYS A 83 -9.71 1.35 -2.76
C CYS A 83 -9.67 1.25 -4.29
N VAL A 84 -8.56 0.78 -4.87
CA VAL A 84 -8.41 0.58 -6.31
C VAL A 84 -9.31 -0.58 -6.78
N LEU A 85 -9.37 -1.66 -6.02
CA LEU A 85 -10.23 -2.82 -6.34
C LEU A 85 -11.72 -2.49 -6.35
N ASN A 86 -12.16 -1.55 -5.52
CA ASN A 86 -13.56 -1.17 -5.38
C ASN A 86 -13.93 0.10 -6.15
N CYS A 87 -12.96 0.78 -6.77
CA CYS A 87 -13.27 1.92 -7.61
C CYS A 87 -13.86 1.45 -8.93
N ILE A 88 -15.08 1.88 -9.24
CA ILE A 88 -15.75 1.58 -10.52
C ILE A 88 -15.19 2.38 -11.70
N VAL A 89 -14.31 3.36 -11.43
CA VAL A 89 -13.67 4.19 -12.44
C VAL A 89 -12.20 3.84 -12.50
N ASP A 90 -11.80 3.22 -13.61
CA ASP A 90 -10.39 2.93 -13.90
C ASP A 90 -9.53 4.20 -13.81
N ASN A 91 -8.35 4.08 -13.20
CA ASN A 91 -7.38 5.16 -13.02
C ASN A 91 -7.80 6.33 -12.12
N CYS A 92 -8.99 6.31 -11.50
CA CYS A 92 -9.40 7.35 -10.57
C CYS A 92 -8.57 7.33 -9.28
N ILE A 93 -8.14 6.14 -8.81
CA ILE A 93 -7.28 5.99 -7.64
C ILE A 93 -5.96 5.35 -8.07
N ILE A 94 -4.84 5.95 -7.68
CA ILE A 94 -3.50 5.43 -7.92
C ILE A 94 -2.85 5.17 -6.57
N VAL A 95 -2.32 3.96 -6.38
CA VAL A 95 -1.54 3.60 -5.20
C VAL A 95 -0.12 3.28 -5.63
N VAL A 96 0.85 3.92 -4.97
CA VAL A 96 2.28 3.66 -5.08
C VAL A 96 2.77 3.17 -3.73
N ARG A 97 3.52 2.08 -3.67
CA ARG A 97 4.07 1.57 -2.41
C ARG A 97 5.41 0.89 -2.61
N LYS A 98 6.29 0.97 -1.61
CA LYS A 98 7.63 0.40 -1.63
C LYS A 98 7.77 -0.71 -0.60
N ARG A 99 8.28 -1.86 -1.04
CA ARG A 99 8.54 -3.03 -0.20
C ARG A 99 9.90 -2.91 0.51
N GLU A 100 10.11 -3.76 1.52
CA GLU A 100 11.38 -3.87 2.24
C GLU A 100 12.55 -4.29 1.34
N ASN A 101 12.28 -5.09 0.29
CA ASN A 101 13.27 -5.48 -0.71
C ASN A 101 13.62 -4.35 -1.71
N GLY A 102 13.02 -3.15 -1.55
CA GLY A 102 13.25 -1.99 -2.40
C GLY A 102 12.37 -1.93 -3.66
N GLU A 103 11.61 -2.98 -3.98
CA GLU A 103 10.69 -2.98 -5.13
C GLU A 103 9.55 -1.98 -4.91
N THR A 104 9.28 -1.17 -5.93
CA THR A 104 8.15 -0.23 -5.96
C THR A 104 7.01 -0.79 -6.80
N GLU A 105 5.82 -0.77 -6.25
CA GLU A 105 4.60 -1.21 -6.89
C GLU A 105 3.72 0.00 -7.20
N THR A 106 3.11 0.03 -8.38
CA THR A 106 2.15 1.07 -8.75
C THR A 106 0.99 0.42 -9.48
N PHE A 107 -0.23 0.74 -9.06
CA PHE A 107 -1.44 0.23 -9.69
C PHE A 107 -2.60 1.20 -9.53
N SER A 108 -3.44 1.24 -10.56
CA SER A 108 -4.61 2.12 -10.65
C SER A 108 -5.86 1.42 -11.20
N LYS A 109 -5.73 0.12 -11.50
CA LYS A 109 -6.79 -0.72 -12.06
C LYS A 109 -6.87 -2.04 -11.29
N PRO A 110 -8.07 -2.62 -11.10
CA PRO A 110 -8.22 -3.92 -10.46
C PRO A 110 -7.38 -5.02 -11.13
N LYS A 111 -7.35 -5.06 -12.47
CA LYS A 111 -6.57 -6.05 -13.24
C LYS A 111 -5.07 -5.96 -12.94
N ALA A 112 -4.50 -4.76 -12.85
CA ALA A 112 -3.08 -4.57 -12.56
C ALA A 112 -2.74 -5.08 -11.14
N PHE A 113 -3.59 -4.78 -10.16
CA PHE A 113 -3.41 -5.27 -8.79
C PHE A 113 -3.50 -6.80 -8.70
N ILE A 114 -4.48 -7.40 -9.35
CA ILE A 114 -4.68 -8.85 -9.38
C ILE A 114 -3.46 -9.53 -10.02
N MET A 115 -2.99 -9.06 -11.18
CA MET A 115 -1.81 -9.61 -11.84
C MET A 115 -0.55 -9.54 -10.96
N LEU A 116 -0.34 -8.42 -10.27
CA LEU A 116 0.73 -8.26 -9.30
C LEU A 116 0.62 -9.28 -8.16
N ALA A 117 -0.56 -9.42 -7.55
CA ALA A 117 -0.81 -10.37 -6.48
C ALA A 117 -0.59 -11.83 -6.92
N HIS A 118 -1.01 -12.19 -8.14
CA HIS A 118 -0.76 -13.50 -8.73
C HIS A 118 0.73 -13.77 -8.93
N SER A 119 1.48 -12.79 -9.45
CA SER A 119 2.93 -12.90 -9.66
C SER A 119 3.67 -13.12 -8.34
N ILE A 120 3.37 -12.32 -7.31
CA ILE A 120 3.95 -12.49 -5.96
C ILE A 120 3.61 -13.87 -5.39
N SER A 121 2.35 -14.30 -5.53
CA SER A 121 1.91 -15.60 -5.03
C SER A 121 2.61 -16.75 -5.76
N ALA A 122 2.85 -16.62 -7.07
CA ALA A 122 3.60 -17.60 -7.85
C ALA A 122 5.06 -17.72 -7.39
N LYS A 123 5.75 -16.59 -7.16
CA LYS A 123 7.11 -16.57 -6.59
C LYS A 123 7.17 -17.29 -5.24
N LYS A 124 6.25 -16.95 -4.32
CA LYS A 124 6.18 -17.59 -2.99
C LYS A 124 5.90 -19.09 -3.07
N ARG A 125 5.01 -19.52 -3.97
CA ARG A 125 4.76 -20.96 -4.18
C ARG A 125 6.01 -21.67 -4.68
N HIS A 126 6.73 -21.07 -5.63
CA HIS A 126 7.98 -21.62 -6.15
C HIS A 126 9.06 -21.75 -5.07
N GLU A 127 9.25 -20.72 -4.26
CA GLU A 127 10.17 -20.73 -3.12
C GLU A 127 9.80 -21.83 -2.11
N ARG A 128 8.51 -21.99 -1.81
CA ARG A 128 8.03 -23.04 -0.89
C ARG A 128 8.28 -24.43 -1.44
N VAL A 129 8.03 -24.66 -2.73
CA VAL A 129 8.32 -25.94 -3.39
C VAL A 129 9.82 -26.24 -3.34
N LYS A 130 10.68 -25.27 -3.68
CA LYS A 130 12.13 -25.42 -3.58
C LYS A 130 12.61 -25.73 -2.16
N ALA A 131 12.01 -25.09 -1.15
CA ALA A 131 12.36 -25.32 0.25
C ALA A 131 11.90 -26.71 0.75
N ALA A 132 10.72 -27.16 0.34
CA ALA A 132 10.20 -28.49 0.70
C ALA A 132 10.97 -29.62 -0.03
N PHE A 133 11.38 -29.37 -1.26
CA PHE A 133 12.04 -30.33 -2.15
C PHE A 133 13.37 -29.76 -2.70
N PRO A 134 14.41 -29.68 -1.86
CA PRO A 134 15.70 -29.11 -2.25
C PRO A 134 16.44 -29.96 -3.30
N THR A 135 16.16 -31.26 -3.41
CA THR A 135 16.82 -32.17 -4.35
C THR A 135 15.81 -33.06 -5.08
N LEU A 136 16.16 -33.45 -6.31
CA LEU A 136 15.34 -34.33 -7.15
C LEU A 136 15.12 -35.70 -6.49
N GLU A 137 16.12 -36.21 -5.76
CA GLU A 137 16.03 -37.47 -5.02
C GLU A 137 14.92 -37.46 -3.96
N ARG A 138 14.66 -36.30 -3.34
CA ARG A 138 13.59 -36.18 -2.34
C ARG A 138 12.20 -36.12 -2.97
N ILE A 139 12.10 -35.68 -4.23
CA ILE A 139 10.86 -35.70 -5.00
C ILE A 139 10.52 -37.13 -5.44
N LEU A 140 11.53 -37.91 -5.86
CA LEU A 140 11.38 -39.27 -6.38
C LEU A 140 11.18 -40.35 -5.29
N LYS A 141 11.39 -40.00 -4.01
CA LYS A 141 11.22 -40.89 -2.85
C LYS A 141 9.84 -40.73 -2.14
N MET A 142 8.92 -39.96 -2.72
CA MET A 142 7.51 -39.90 -2.33
C MET A 142 6.67 -40.80 -3.24
#